data_AF-A0A2E3LZ96-F1
#
_entry.id   AF-A0A2E3LZ96-F1
#
_cell.length_a   1.000
_cell.length_b   1.000
_cell.length_c   1.000
_cell.angle_alpha   90.00
_cell.angle_beta   90.00
_cell.angle_gamma   90.00
#
_symmetry.space_group_name_H-M   'P 1'
#
loop_
_entity.id
_entity.type
_entity.pdbx_description
1 polymer ?
#
loop_
_entity_poly.entity_id
_entity_poly.type
_entity_poly.pdbx_seq_one_letter_code
_entity_poly.pdbx_strand_id
1 'polypeptide(L)'
;MQKKRSFFDWIEENTAIIFLISGLILVAMLTQQKVSEQDKIERLLAEWQAETMMEETKEHASIPLEISSFEQNGATIYMSTQPISTGLFHQFVKETGHRTWRERYGIWPTWEREREEAAFSWEKDANAPVLWLTPSDAKAFCTWLTKNHHKEYRLPKVRELESLSKNLVFWEWTSESWADHGGKQGNASQYLTAWKMDSPLKHRREEDLGDPELPAATFRVVQVDRE
;
A
#
# COMPACT_ATOMS: atom_id res chain seq x y z
N MET A 1 76.80 -23.68 48.58
CA MET A 1 76.61 -22.46 47.76
C MET A 1 75.51 -22.74 46.75
N GLN A 2 74.31 -22.15 46.91
CA GLN A 2 73.28 -22.23 45.87
C GLN A 2 73.67 -21.30 44.72
N LYS A 3 73.88 -21.87 43.53
CA LYS A 3 74.17 -21.13 42.30
C LYS A 3 72.91 -20.34 41.96
N LYS A 4 72.95 -19.00 42.07
CA LYS A 4 71.84 -18.14 41.62
C LYS A 4 71.64 -18.38 40.13
N ARG A 5 70.54 -19.01 39.74
CA ARG A 5 70.13 -19.11 38.34
C ARG A 5 69.87 -17.69 37.84
N SER A 6 70.43 -17.37 36.67
CA SER A 6 70.17 -16.06 36.08
C SER A 6 68.74 -16.05 35.54
N PHE A 7 68.14 -14.86 35.48
CA PHE A 7 66.84 -14.66 34.87
C PHE A 7 66.82 -15.11 33.40
N PHE A 8 67.95 -15.01 32.69
CA PHE A 8 68.09 -15.45 31.32
C PHE A 8 68.05 -16.98 31.19
N ASP A 9 68.70 -17.73 32.10
CA ASP A 9 68.62 -19.20 32.11
C ASP A 9 67.18 -19.67 32.34
N TRP A 10 66.44 -18.95 33.20
CA TRP A 10 65.02 -19.23 33.43
C TRP A 10 64.16 -18.92 32.19
N ILE A 11 64.43 -17.82 31.48
CA ILE A 11 63.74 -17.52 30.22
C ILE A 11 64.02 -18.61 29.19
N GLU A 12 65.28 -19.01 29.00
CA GLU A 12 65.65 -20.04 28.02
C GLU A 12 64.92 -21.37 28.32
N GLU A 13 64.93 -21.82 29.58
CA GLU A 13 64.22 -23.03 30.01
C GLU A 13 62.70 -22.94 29.82
N ASN A 14 62.11 -21.73 29.85
CA ASN A 14 60.66 -21.52 29.77
C ASN A 14 60.19 -20.92 28.45
N THR A 15 61.08 -20.78 27.45
CA THR A 15 60.78 -20.14 26.16
C THR A 15 59.54 -20.73 25.49
N ALA A 16 59.42 -22.07 25.49
CA ALA A 16 58.26 -22.77 24.94
C ALA A 16 56.95 -22.43 25.67
N ILE A 17 56.98 -22.30 26.99
CA ILE A 17 55.81 -21.94 27.81
C ILE A 17 55.41 -20.48 27.54
N ILE A 18 56.39 -19.58 27.41
CA ILE A 18 56.15 -18.16 27.10
C ILE A 18 55.50 -18.00 25.72
N PHE A 19 55.95 -18.74 24.71
CA PHE A 19 55.30 -18.73 23.39
C PHE A 19 53.88 -19.29 23.41
N LEU A 20 53.62 -20.36 24.17
CA LEU A 20 52.27 -20.92 24.32
C LEU A 20 51.31 -19.94 25.00
N ILE A 21 51.74 -19.29 26.09
CA ILE A 21 50.94 -18.29 26.80
C ILE A 21 50.68 -17.09 25.88
N SER A 22 51.70 -16.59 25.18
CA SER A 22 51.57 -15.46 24.25
C SER A 22 50.61 -15.78 23.10
N GLY A 23 50.68 -17.01 22.55
CA GLY A 23 49.75 -17.48 21.51
C GLY A 23 48.31 -17.57 22.00
N LEU A 24 48.07 -18.09 23.21
CA LEU A 24 46.73 -18.14 23.80
C LEU A 24 46.14 -16.76 24.06
N ILE A 25 46.95 -15.80 24.52
CA ILE A 25 46.53 -14.40 24.70
C ILE A 25 46.13 -13.79 23.35
N LEU A 26 46.93 -14.00 22.29
CA LEU A 26 46.61 -13.48 20.97
C LEU A 26 45.30 -14.08 20.40
N VAL A 27 45.10 -15.40 20.55
CA VAL A 27 43.85 -16.06 20.13
C VAL A 27 42.67 -15.51 20.91
N ALA A 28 42.78 -15.35 22.24
CA ALA A 28 41.74 -14.76 23.07
C ALA A 28 41.39 -13.33 22.63
N MET A 29 42.39 -12.48 22.37
CA MET A 29 42.19 -11.11 21.86
C MET A 29 41.48 -11.09 20.51
N LEU A 30 41.87 -11.96 19.57
CA LEU A 30 41.22 -12.06 18.25
C LEU A 30 39.77 -12.56 18.37
N THR A 31 39.48 -13.50 19.28
CA THR A 31 38.11 -13.95 19.52
C THR A 31 37.24 -12.86 20.16
N GLN A 32 37.77 -12.08 21.11
CA GLN A 32 37.06 -10.94 21.71
C GLN A 32 36.78 -9.85 20.68
N GLN A 33 37.73 -9.56 19.79
CA GLN A 33 37.55 -8.60 18.70
C GLN A 33 36.42 -9.05 17.75
N LYS A 34 36.40 -10.34 17.37
CA LYS A 34 35.36 -10.88 16.49
C LYS A 34 33.96 -10.82 17.12
N VAL A 35 33.84 -11.16 18.41
CA VAL A 35 32.57 -11.04 19.16
C VAL A 35 32.12 -9.59 19.22
N SER A 36 33.03 -8.64 19.47
CA SER A 36 32.68 -7.22 19.49
C SER A 36 32.19 -6.70 18.14
N GLU A 37 32.75 -7.16 17.02
CA GLU A 37 32.25 -6.80 15.68
C GLU A 37 30.89 -7.43 15.38
N GLN A 38 30.63 -8.66 15.84
CA GLN A 38 29.30 -9.27 15.73
C GLN A 38 28.24 -8.49 16.51
N ASP A 39 28.53 -8.09 17.75
CA ASP A 39 27.63 -7.28 18.57
C ASP A 39 27.33 -5.92 17.91
N LYS A 40 28.32 -5.30 17.26
CA LYS A 40 28.12 -4.05 16.50
C LYS A 40 27.18 -4.26 15.30
N ILE A 41 27.36 -5.35 14.55
CA ILE A 41 26.50 -5.67 13.40
C ILE A 41 25.07 -5.94 13.87
N GLU A 42 24.88 -6.71 14.94
CA GLU A 42 23.55 -7.00 15.48
C GLU A 42 22.84 -5.72 15.97
N ARG A 43 23.58 -4.81 16.62
CA ARG A 43 23.03 -3.49 17.01
C ARG A 43 22.63 -2.65 15.80
N LEU A 44 23.49 -2.54 14.80
CA LEU A 44 23.19 -1.78 13.58
C LEU A 44 22.00 -2.39 12.82
N LEU A 45 21.89 -3.72 12.79
CA LEU A 45 20.75 -4.40 12.18
C LEU A 45 19.47 -4.12 12.95
N ALA A 46 19.51 -4.15 14.29
CA ALA A 46 18.37 -3.84 15.13
C ALA A 46 17.95 -2.36 15.01
N GLU A 47 18.91 -1.43 14.95
CA GLU A 47 18.67 -0.01 14.70
C GLU A 47 18.04 0.20 13.32
N TRP A 48 18.61 -0.41 12.28
CA TRP A 48 18.06 -0.34 10.92
C TRP A 48 16.64 -0.93 10.83
N GLN A 49 16.38 -2.07 11.50
CA GLN A 49 15.04 -2.64 11.59
C GLN A 49 14.08 -1.72 12.33
N ALA A 50 14.51 -1.10 13.43
CA ALA A 50 13.68 -0.15 14.17
C ALA A 50 13.38 1.12 13.36
N GLU A 51 14.36 1.66 12.63
CA GLU A 51 14.18 2.80 11.72
C GLU A 51 13.21 2.45 10.59
N THR A 52 13.37 1.27 9.96
CA THR A 52 12.48 0.80 8.90
C THR A 52 11.04 0.63 9.41
N MET A 53 10.86 0.04 10.61
CA MET A 53 9.55 -0.10 11.24
C MET A 53 8.94 1.27 11.60
N MET A 54 9.76 2.22 12.06
CA MET A 54 9.32 3.58 12.39
C MET A 54 8.92 4.37 11.14
N GLU A 55 9.61 4.15 10.02
CA GLU A 55 9.29 4.78 8.73
C GLU A 55 8.01 4.19 8.14
N GLU A 56 7.84 2.87 8.18
CA GLU A 56 6.58 2.20 7.83
C GLU A 56 5.41 2.72 8.69
N THR A 57 5.60 2.88 10.00
CA THR A 57 4.51 3.40 10.86
C THR A 57 4.18 4.87 10.61
N LYS A 58 5.13 5.69 10.14
CA LYS A 58 4.86 7.09 9.75
C LYS A 58 4.16 7.18 8.39
N GLU A 59 4.52 6.32 7.44
CA GLU A 59 3.86 6.26 6.12
C GLU A 59 2.45 5.64 6.23
N HIS A 60 2.20 4.86 7.29
CA HIS A 60 0.88 4.29 7.62
C HIS A 60 0.09 5.08 8.67
N ALA A 61 0.44 6.35 8.93
CA ALA A 61 -0.45 7.23 9.67
C ALA A 61 -1.81 7.20 8.94
N SER A 62 -2.84 6.68 9.62
CA SER A 62 -4.14 6.36 9.02
C SER A 62 -4.65 7.55 8.22
N ILE A 63 -4.62 7.44 6.89
CA ILE A 63 -5.07 8.53 6.02
C ILE A 63 -6.57 8.71 6.32
N PRO A 64 -6.98 9.85 6.87
CA PRO A 64 -8.35 10.02 7.31
C PRO A 64 -9.28 10.03 6.10
N LEU A 65 -10.36 9.26 6.17
CA LEU A 65 -11.46 9.38 5.23
C LEU A 65 -12.21 10.69 5.50
N GLU A 66 -11.92 11.72 4.72
CA GLU A 66 -12.62 13.01 4.81
C GLU A 66 -14.00 12.93 4.16
N ILE A 67 -15.05 13.05 4.97
CA ILE A 67 -16.45 13.10 4.54
C ILE A 67 -16.99 14.51 4.70
N SER A 68 -17.63 15.04 3.65
CA SER A 68 -18.33 16.32 3.66
C SER A 68 -19.83 16.13 3.40
N SER A 69 -20.66 17.02 3.94
CA SER A 69 -22.10 17.05 3.69
C SER A 69 -22.46 17.99 2.54
N PHE A 70 -23.41 17.59 1.70
CA PHE A 70 -23.91 18.38 0.57
C PHE A 70 -25.43 18.30 0.49
N GLU A 71 -26.09 19.41 0.17
CA GLU A 71 -27.53 19.44 -0.04
C GLU A 71 -27.88 19.10 -1.49
N GLN A 72 -28.70 18.07 -1.69
CA GLN A 72 -29.21 17.69 -3.00
C GLN A 72 -30.70 17.39 -2.93
N ASN A 73 -31.50 18.17 -3.67
CA ASN A 73 -32.96 18.04 -3.72
C ASN A 73 -33.63 18.06 -2.33
N GLY A 74 -33.07 18.81 -1.38
CA GLY A 74 -33.58 18.91 -0.01
C GLY A 74 -33.19 17.76 0.92
N ALA A 75 -32.28 16.88 0.48
CA ALA A 75 -31.66 15.86 1.32
C ALA A 75 -30.17 16.14 1.51
N THR A 76 -29.68 15.97 2.73
CA THR A 76 -28.26 16.03 3.06
C THR A 76 -27.59 14.71 2.67
N ILE A 77 -26.51 14.78 1.90
CA ILE A 77 -25.70 13.63 1.46
C ILE A 77 -24.30 13.79 2.02
N TYR A 78 -23.80 12.75 2.69
CA TYR A 78 -22.44 12.70 3.22
C TYR A 78 -21.56 11.89 2.26
N MET A 79 -20.61 12.54 1.59
CA MET A 79 -19.73 11.89 0.59
C MET A 79 -18.26 12.23 0.85
N SER A 80 -17.35 11.34 0.46
CA SER A 80 -15.93 11.62 0.49
C SER A 80 -15.57 12.85 -0.35
N THR A 81 -14.80 13.77 0.23
CA THR A 81 -14.38 15.04 -0.40
C THR A 81 -13.43 14.81 -1.57
N GLN A 82 -12.70 13.70 -1.55
CA GLN A 82 -11.80 13.26 -2.62
C GLN A 82 -12.13 11.82 -3.03
N PRO A 83 -11.64 11.35 -4.20
CA PRO A 83 -11.64 9.93 -4.49
C PRO A 83 -10.85 9.16 -3.43
N ILE A 84 -11.15 7.86 -3.28
CA ILE A 84 -10.43 7.01 -2.34
C ILE A 84 -8.95 6.98 -2.72
N SER A 85 -8.08 7.21 -1.73
CA SER A 85 -6.64 7.24 -1.96
C SER A 85 -6.02 5.84 -2.01
N THR A 86 -4.87 5.73 -2.66
CA THR A 86 -4.05 4.50 -2.71
C THR A 86 -3.67 4.04 -1.31
N GLY A 87 -3.31 4.94 -0.40
CA GLY A 87 -2.93 4.59 0.97
C GLY A 87 -4.10 4.04 1.80
N LEU A 88 -5.30 4.62 1.67
CA LEU A 88 -6.48 4.08 2.34
C LEU A 88 -6.90 2.73 1.74
N PHE A 89 -6.81 2.58 0.42
CA PHE A 89 -7.07 1.29 -0.23
C PHE A 89 -6.03 0.22 0.13
N HIS A 90 -4.77 0.60 0.28
CA HIS A 90 -3.71 -0.29 0.74
C HIS A 90 -3.98 -0.80 2.17
N GLN A 91 -4.48 0.05 3.08
CA GLN A 91 -4.91 -0.38 4.41
C GLN A 91 -6.02 -1.45 4.32
N PHE A 92 -7.02 -1.23 3.46
CA PHE A 92 -8.07 -2.24 3.20
C PHE A 92 -7.48 -3.57 2.73
N VAL A 93 -6.57 -3.56 1.76
CA VAL A 93 -5.94 -4.79 1.24
C VAL A 93 -5.12 -5.49 2.33
N LYS A 94 -4.34 -4.74 3.11
CA LYS A 94 -3.53 -5.27 4.21
C LYS A 94 -4.39 -5.95 5.30
N GLU A 95 -5.50 -5.34 5.68
CA GLU A 95 -6.37 -5.88 6.74
C GLU A 95 -7.23 -7.06 6.30
N THR A 96 -7.61 -7.12 5.02
CA THR A 96 -8.56 -8.12 4.51
C THR A 96 -7.91 -9.22 3.68
N GLY A 97 -6.68 -9.03 3.22
CA GLY A 97 -6.07 -9.86 2.19
C GLY A 97 -6.78 -9.78 0.83
N HIS A 98 -7.54 -8.71 0.58
CA HIS A 98 -8.29 -8.54 -0.67
C HIS A 98 -7.35 -8.53 -1.87
N ARG A 99 -7.64 -9.35 -2.86
CA ARG A 99 -7.00 -9.30 -4.17
C ARG A 99 -8.02 -8.79 -5.16
N THR A 100 -7.71 -7.72 -5.88
CA THR A 100 -8.58 -7.13 -6.90
C THR A 100 -8.86 -8.10 -8.05
N TRP A 101 -9.91 -7.84 -8.83
CA TRP A 101 -10.22 -8.67 -9.99
C TRP A 101 -9.01 -8.81 -10.93
N ARG A 102 -8.36 -7.71 -11.29
CA ARG A 102 -7.19 -7.72 -12.19
C ARG A 102 -6.04 -8.57 -11.62
N GLU A 103 -5.74 -8.47 -10.33
CA GLU A 103 -4.70 -9.28 -9.67
C GLU A 103 -5.02 -10.77 -9.62
N ARG A 104 -6.30 -11.13 -9.45
CA ARG A 104 -6.72 -12.54 -9.46
C ARG A 104 -6.52 -13.20 -10.83
N TYR A 105 -6.66 -12.42 -11.91
CA TYR A 105 -6.49 -12.89 -13.28
C TYR A 105 -5.12 -12.56 -13.90
N GLY A 106 -4.21 -11.92 -13.15
CA GLY A 106 -2.89 -11.53 -13.66
C GLY A 106 -2.94 -10.48 -14.77
N ILE A 107 -3.96 -9.63 -14.78
CA ILE A 107 -4.20 -8.61 -15.80
C ILE A 107 -3.49 -7.31 -15.40
N TRP A 108 -2.79 -6.71 -16.37
CA TRP A 108 -2.02 -5.48 -16.23
C TRP A 108 -2.76 -4.27 -16.84
N PRO A 109 -2.57 -3.04 -16.31
CA PRO A 109 -1.95 -2.69 -15.03
C PRO A 109 -2.79 -3.09 -13.80
N THR A 110 -2.18 -3.12 -12.61
CA THR A 110 -2.87 -3.33 -11.31
C THR A 110 -2.76 -2.09 -10.43
N TRP A 111 -3.62 -1.95 -9.42
CA TRP A 111 -3.63 -0.80 -8.52
C TRP A 111 -2.32 -0.64 -7.71
N GLU A 112 -1.65 -1.75 -7.36
CA GLU A 112 -0.43 -1.74 -6.53
C GLU A 112 0.83 -1.51 -7.37
N ARG A 113 1.00 -2.23 -8.47
CA ARG A 113 2.28 -2.22 -9.19
C ARG A 113 2.43 -1.03 -10.15
N GLU A 114 1.36 -0.33 -10.49
CA GLU A 114 1.51 1.04 -11.00
C GLU A 114 2.27 1.92 -10.00
N ARG A 115 2.14 1.72 -8.69
CA ARG A 115 2.93 2.46 -7.69
C ARG A 115 4.43 2.18 -7.83
N GLU A 116 4.80 0.92 -8.05
CA GLU A 116 6.21 0.50 -8.09
C GLU A 116 6.90 0.95 -9.39
N GLU A 117 6.24 0.72 -10.51
CA GLU A 117 6.73 1.03 -11.87
C GLU A 117 6.28 2.42 -12.36
N ALA A 118 5.59 3.19 -11.50
CA ALA A 118 5.09 4.52 -11.76
C ALA A 118 6.12 5.39 -12.48
N ALA A 119 5.80 5.78 -13.71
CA ALA A 119 6.61 6.75 -14.44
C ALA A 119 6.54 8.15 -13.79
N PHE A 120 5.49 8.40 -13.00
CA PHE A 120 5.25 9.68 -12.36
C PHE A 120 5.30 9.59 -10.83
N SER A 121 5.96 10.55 -10.19
CA SER A 121 6.13 10.57 -8.74
C SER A 121 4.83 10.66 -7.95
N TRP A 122 3.74 11.17 -8.55
CA TRP A 122 2.45 11.30 -7.87
C TRP A 122 1.73 9.95 -7.72
N GLU A 123 1.98 8.96 -8.58
CA GLU A 123 1.40 7.61 -8.44
C GLU A 123 1.96 6.87 -7.22
N LYS A 124 3.09 7.34 -6.68
CA LYS A 124 3.70 6.83 -5.43
C LYS A 124 3.11 7.45 -4.16
N ASP A 125 2.41 8.57 -4.30
CA ASP A 125 1.78 9.30 -3.20
C ASP A 125 0.61 8.49 -2.63
N ALA A 126 0.62 8.26 -1.32
CA ALA A 126 -0.45 7.58 -0.61
C ALA A 126 -1.79 8.36 -0.64
N ASN A 127 -1.75 9.65 -1.00
CA ASN A 127 -2.91 10.50 -1.20
C ASN A 127 -3.44 10.50 -2.65
N ALA A 128 -2.72 9.89 -3.59
CA ALA A 128 -3.19 9.78 -4.97
C ALA A 128 -4.46 8.91 -5.05
N PRO A 129 -5.36 9.17 -6.01
CA PRO A 129 -6.56 8.35 -6.19
C PRO A 129 -6.17 6.92 -6.57
N VAL A 130 -6.83 5.93 -5.97
CA VAL A 130 -6.67 4.54 -6.39
C VAL A 130 -7.33 4.33 -7.76
N LEU A 131 -6.64 3.63 -8.65
CA LEU A 131 -7.05 3.36 -10.03
C LEU A 131 -7.16 1.84 -10.31
N TRP A 132 -7.69 1.50 -11.49
CA TRP A 132 -7.78 0.12 -12.01
C TRP A 132 -8.60 -0.86 -11.18
N LEU A 133 -9.59 -0.33 -10.47
CA LEU A 133 -10.51 -1.15 -9.70
C LEU A 133 -11.76 -1.49 -10.50
N THR A 134 -12.33 -2.65 -10.25
CA THR A 134 -13.69 -2.95 -10.71
C THR A 134 -14.72 -2.42 -9.71
N PRO A 135 -15.98 -2.21 -10.11
CA PRO A 135 -17.03 -1.86 -9.16
C PRO A 135 -17.25 -2.95 -8.09
N SER A 136 -16.90 -4.21 -8.36
CA SER A 136 -16.91 -5.26 -7.34
C SER A 136 -15.86 -5.01 -6.26
N ASP A 137 -14.66 -4.55 -6.63
CA ASP A 137 -13.60 -4.21 -5.69
C ASP A 137 -14.00 -2.99 -4.85
N ALA A 138 -14.60 -1.98 -5.49
CA ALA A 138 -15.09 -0.79 -4.80
C ALA A 138 -16.23 -1.09 -3.80
N LYS A 139 -17.13 -2.03 -4.12
CA LYS A 139 -18.17 -2.51 -3.19
C LYS A 139 -17.59 -3.29 -2.00
N ALA A 140 -16.57 -4.11 -2.24
CA ALA A 140 -15.86 -4.81 -1.17
C ALA A 140 -15.22 -3.82 -0.20
N PHE A 141 -14.60 -2.76 -0.73
CA PHE A 141 -14.05 -1.66 0.07
C PHE A 141 -15.13 -0.94 0.90
N CYS A 142 -16.28 -0.61 0.32
CA CYS A 142 -17.42 0.00 1.07
C CYS A 142 -17.90 -0.91 2.21
N THR A 143 -17.93 -2.22 1.98
CA THR A 143 -18.31 -3.22 3.01
C THR A 143 -17.31 -3.24 4.16
N TRP A 144 -16.00 -3.18 3.85
CA TRP A 144 -14.94 -3.08 4.83
C TRP A 144 -15.04 -1.79 5.66
N LEU A 145 -15.23 -0.63 5.02
CA LEU A 145 -15.46 0.63 5.73
C LEU A 145 -16.65 0.54 6.67
N THR A 146 -17.75 -0.09 6.21
CA THR A 146 -18.95 -0.26 7.02
C THR A 146 -18.70 -1.06 8.28
N LYS A 147 -17.91 -2.13 8.16
CA LYS A 147 -17.52 -2.98 9.28
C LYS A 147 -16.64 -2.25 10.29
N ASN A 148 -15.67 -1.46 9.81
CA ASN A 148 -14.64 -0.84 10.65
C ASN A 148 -15.09 0.46 11.32
N HIS A 149 -15.98 1.23 10.68
CA HIS A 149 -16.41 2.55 11.18
C HIS A 149 -17.82 2.53 11.80
N HIS A 150 -18.51 1.39 11.77
CA HIS A 150 -19.88 1.24 12.29
C HIS A 150 -20.90 2.21 11.68
N LYS A 151 -20.64 2.67 10.45
CA LYS A 151 -21.56 3.49 9.65
C LYS A 151 -21.74 2.82 8.30
N GLU A 152 -22.88 3.01 7.66
CA GLU A 152 -23.14 2.36 6.38
C GLU A 152 -22.50 3.16 5.24
N TYR A 153 -21.66 2.51 4.43
CA TYR A 153 -21.01 3.12 3.27
C TYR A 153 -21.42 2.42 1.98
N ARG A 154 -21.61 3.19 0.91
CA ARG A 154 -21.93 2.69 -0.43
C ARG A 154 -21.25 3.53 -1.51
N LEU A 155 -21.29 3.03 -2.74
CA LEU A 155 -20.97 3.85 -3.91
C LEU A 155 -22.03 4.94 -4.11
N PRO A 156 -21.65 6.12 -4.61
CA PRO A 156 -22.59 7.18 -4.97
C PRO A 156 -23.47 6.75 -6.15
N LYS A 157 -24.68 7.32 -6.25
CA LYS A 157 -25.51 7.25 -7.46
C LYS A 157 -24.99 8.26 -8.49
N VAL A 158 -25.35 8.09 -9.76
CA VAL A 158 -24.91 9.02 -10.82
C VAL A 158 -25.33 10.46 -10.51
N ARG A 159 -26.59 10.66 -10.11
CA ARG A 159 -27.10 11.99 -9.75
C ARG A 159 -26.33 12.63 -8.58
N GLU A 160 -25.89 11.84 -7.61
CA GLU A 160 -25.14 12.32 -6.44
C GLU A 160 -23.74 12.83 -6.83
N LEU A 161 -23.12 12.18 -7.82
CA LEU A 161 -21.86 12.63 -8.40
C LEU A 161 -22.02 13.84 -9.31
N GLU A 162 -23.07 13.91 -10.13
CA GLU A 162 -23.31 15.02 -11.05
C GLU A 162 -23.40 16.37 -10.32
N SER A 163 -23.91 16.40 -9.08
CA SER A 163 -23.89 17.62 -8.25
C SER A 163 -22.49 18.08 -7.86
N LEU A 164 -21.52 17.16 -7.74
CA LEU A 164 -20.13 17.45 -7.39
C LEU A 164 -19.23 17.63 -8.63
N SER A 165 -19.68 17.16 -9.79
CA SER A 165 -18.85 16.93 -10.97
C SER A 165 -18.38 18.17 -11.72
N LYS A 166 -18.66 19.39 -11.23
CA LYS A 166 -18.15 20.61 -11.88
C LYS A 166 -16.62 20.66 -11.93
N ASN A 167 -15.92 19.86 -11.10
CA ASN A 167 -14.46 19.87 -10.96
C ASN A 167 -13.81 18.46 -11.03
N LEU A 168 -14.46 17.44 -11.58
CA LEU A 168 -13.88 16.08 -11.63
C LEU A 168 -12.88 15.92 -12.78
N VAL A 169 -11.77 15.22 -12.50
CA VAL A 169 -10.64 14.98 -13.42
C VAL A 169 -10.55 13.52 -13.87
N PHE A 170 -11.27 12.60 -13.21
CA PHE A 170 -11.16 11.15 -13.42
C PHE A 170 -12.53 10.48 -13.59
N TRP A 171 -12.50 9.26 -14.15
CA TRP A 171 -13.65 8.37 -14.20
C TRP A 171 -13.98 7.85 -12.80
N GLU A 172 -15.25 7.97 -12.36
CA GLU A 172 -15.68 7.51 -11.03
C GLU A 172 -16.76 6.42 -11.12
N TRP A 173 -16.61 5.35 -10.34
CA TRP A 173 -17.62 4.29 -10.24
C TRP A 173 -18.84 4.73 -9.43
N THR A 174 -20.02 4.32 -9.89
CA THR A 174 -21.32 4.60 -9.25
C THR A 174 -22.05 3.31 -8.88
N SER A 175 -23.04 3.36 -8.00
CA SER A 175 -23.90 2.21 -7.70
C SER A 175 -24.70 1.71 -8.92
N GLU A 176 -24.95 2.60 -9.88
CA GLU A 176 -25.73 2.34 -11.10
C GLU A 176 -24.88 1.84 -12.25
N SER A 177 -23.54 1.90 -12.14
CA SER A 177 -22.61 1.48 -13.19
C SER A 177 -22.78 0.02 -13.63
N TRP A 178 -23.49 -0.82 -12.87
CA TRP A 178 -23.70 -2.25 -13.14
C TRP A 178 -25.08 -2.79 -12.74
N ALA A 179 -26.09 -1.94 -12.56
CA ALA A 179 -27.42 -2.42 -12.18
C ALA A 179 -28.11 -3.15 -13.36
N ASP A 180 -27.95 -4.47 -13.38
CA ASP A 180 -28.98 -5.46 -13.71
C ASP A 180 -29.63 -5.41 -15.11
N HIS A 181 -28.81 -5.52 -16.16
CA HIS A 181 -29.28 -5.87 -17.51
C HIS A 181 -29.24 -7.39 -17.80
N GLY A 182 -29.44 -8.24 -16.79
CA GLY A 182 -29.80 -9.65 -17.00
C GLY A 182 -28.86 -10.44 -17.93
N GLY A 183 -27.55 -10.24 -17.83
CA GLY A 183 -26.57 -10.93 -18.67
C GLY A 183 -26.47 -10.43 -20.11
N LYS A 184 -27.21 -9.39 -20.49
CA LYS A 184 -26.91 -8.57 -21.66
C LYS A 184 -26.10 -7.37 -21.17
N GLN A 185 -24.81 -7.35 -21.46
CA GLN A 185 -23.96 -6.19 -21.26
C GLN A 185 -24.56 -5.03 -22.06
N GLY A 186 -25.38 -4.24 -21.38
CA GLY A 186 -25.95 -3.03 -21.94
C GLY A 186 -25.00 -1.90 -21.63
N ASN A 187 -24.30 -1.39 -22.66
CA ASN A 187 -23.61 -0.11 -22.72
C ASN A 187 -23.14 0.42 -21.35
N ALA A 188 -22.13 -0.21 -20.75
CA ALA A 188 -21.44 0.40 -19.60
C ALA A 188 -20.84 1.78 -19.98
N SER A 189 -20.68 2.04 -21.28
CA SER A 189 -20.38 3.34 -21.88
C SER A 189 -21.36 4.48 -21.52
N GLN A 190 -22.61 4.21 -21.13
CA GLN A 190 -23.62 5.26 -20.91
C GLN A 190 -23.69 5.79 -19.47
N TYR A 191 -23.13 5.07 -18.49
CA TYR A 191 -23.18 5.45 -17.07
C TYR A 191 -21.80 5.73 -16.46
N LEU A 192 -20.79 5.90 -17.31
CA LEU A 192 -19.60 6.67 -17.00
C LEU A 192 -19.96 8.15 -17.09
N THR A 193 -19.76 8.93 -16.04
CA THR A 193 -19.91 10.39 -16.10
C THR A 193 -18.74 10.99 -16.91
N ALA A 194 -18.76 10.77 -18.23
CA ALA A 194 -17.84 11.34 -19.20
C ALA A 194 -18.27 12.78 -19.50
N TRP A 195 -17.55 13.80 -19.02
CA TRP A 195 -17.59 15.08 -19.70
C TRP A 195 -16.62 15.07 -20.89
N LYS A 196 -17.21 15.25 -22.09
CA LYS A 196 -16.64 15.41 -23.44
C LYS A 196 -15.10 15.45 -23.55
N MET A 197 -14.51 14.30 -23.85
CA MET A 197 -13.43 14.24 -24.84
C MET A 197 -13.90 13.35 -25.99
N ASP A 198 -13.65 13.78 -27.23
CA ASP A 198 -13.91 13.02 -28.46
C ASP A 198 -13.07 11.73 -28.49
N SER A 199 -13.45 10.74 -27.69
CA SER A 199 -12.79 9.44 -27.69
C SER A 199 -13.32 8.60 -28.85
N PRO A 200 -12.43 8.07 -29.73
CA PRO A 200 -12.80 7.29 -30.92
C PRO A 200 -13.40 5.90 -30.63
N LEU A 201 -13.75 5.59 -29.39
CA LEU A 201 -14.19 4.26 -28.95
C LEU A 201 -15.70 4.00 -29.10
N LYS A 202 -16.48 4.92 -29.70
CA LYS A 202 -17.96 4.86 -29.77
C LYS A 202 -18.57 3.70 -30.58
N HIS A 203 -17.79 2.82 -31.22
CA HIS A 203 -18.31 1.87 -32.21
C HIS A 203 -17.89 0.39 -32.06
N ARG A 204 -17.30 -0.05 -30.95
CA ARG A 204 -17.06 -1.50 -30.73
C ARG A 204 -18.17 -2.15 -29.92
N ARG A 205 -18.49 -3.40 -30.25
CA ARG A 205 -19.45 -4.25 -29.52
C ARG A 205 -18.78 -4.80 -28.26
N GLU A 206 -19.49 -4.71 -27.13
CA GLU A 206 -19.03 -5.05 -25.78
C GLU A 206 -18.75 -6.57 -25.60
N GLU A 207 -19.33 -7.40 -26.46
CA GLU A 207 -19.22 -8.87 -26.44
C GLU A 207 -17.92 -9.39 -27.04
N ASP A 208 -17.23 -8.57 -27.84
CA ASP A 208 -15.88 -8.84 -28.36
C ASP A 208 -14.79 -8.49 -27.31
N LEU A 209 -15.20 -8.03 -26.12
CA LEU A 209 -14.35 -7.49 -25.06
C LEU A 209 -14.28 -8.47 -23.87
N GLY A 210 -13.44 -9.49 -23.99
CA GLY A 210 -12.78 -10.08 -22.82
C GLY A 210 -11.76 -9.09 -22.21
N ASP A 211 -12.19 -7.85 -21.96
CA ASP A 211 -11.42 -6.64 -22.31
C ASP A 211 -10.21 -6.33 -21.42
N PRO A 212 -9.01 -6.20 -22.00
CA PRO A 212 -7.86 -5.61 -21.33
C PRO A 212 -7.98 -4.08 -21.06
N GLU A 213 -8.99 -3.38 -21.59
CA GLU A 213 -9.07 -1.91 -21.57
C GLU A 213 -10.15 -1.32 -20.64
N LEU A 214 -10.39 -1.92 -19.46
CA LEU A 214 -11.13 -1.17 -18.42
C LEU A 214 -10.40 0.15 -18.13
N PRO A 215 -11.07 1.32 -18.23
CA PRO A 215 -10.41 2.60 -18.01
C PRO A 215 -9.87 2.70 -16.59
N ALA A 216 -8.82 3.51 -16.41
CA ALA A 216 -8.35 3.91 -15.09
C ALA A 216 -9.46 4.70 -14.38
N ALA A 217 -10.28 3.98 -13.61
CA ALA A 217 -11.39 4.54 -12.86
C ALA A 217 -11.09 4.47 -11.36
N THR A 218 -11.47 5.55 -10.68
CA THR A 218 -11.44 5.70 -9.24
C THR A 218 -12.88 5.66 -8.68
N PHE A 219 -13.07 5.89 -7.40
CA PHE A 219 -14.40 5.97 -6.81
C PHE A 219 -14.42 6.81 -5.54
N ARG A 220 -15.61 7.29 -5.19
CA ARG A 220 -15.94 7.94 -3.93
C ARG A 220 -16.86 7.04 -3.12
N VAL A 221 -17.03 7.38 -1.85
CA VAL A 221 -17.97 6.68 -0.96
C VAL A 221 -18.97 7.66 -0.38
N VAL A 222 -20.21 7.20 -0.26
CA VAL A 222 -21.31 7.89 0.41
C VAL A 222 -21.55 7.21 1.74
N GLN A 223 -21.53 7.98 2.82
CA GLN A 223 -21.98 7.56 4.14
C GLN A 223 -23.51 7.72 4.19
N VAL A 224 -24.21 6.63 4.48
CA VAL A 224 -25.65 6.63 4.70
C VAL A 224 -25.87 6.84 6.19
N ASP A 225 -26.44 7.99 6.54
CA ASP A 225 -26.93 8.21 7.90
C ASP A 225 -28.18 7.35 8.09
N ARG A 226 -28.16 6.51 9.14
CA ARG A 226 -29.37 5.86 9.62
C ARG A 226 -30.12 6.87 10.46
N GLU A 227 -31.21 7.40 9.92
CA GLU A 227 -32.22 8.11 10.70
C GLU A 227 -32.73 7.26 11.87
#